data_AF-A0A1C3XDG0-F1
#
_entry.id   AF-A0A1C3XDG0-F1
#
_cell.length_a   1.000
_cell.length_b   1.000
_cell.length_c   1.000
_cell.angle_alpha   90.00
_cell.angle_beta   90.00
_cell.angle_gamma   90.00
#
_symmetry.space_group_name_H-M   'P 1'
#
loop_
_entity.id
_entity.type
_entity.pdbx_description
1 polymer ?
#
loop_
_entity_poly.entity_id
_entity_poly.type
_entity_poly.pdbx_seq_one_letter_code
_entity_poly.pdbx_strand_id
1 'polypeptide(L)'
;MSIVLVRQAIAEFLGRTDPEVLCVRGKWGVGKTYTWSTALEAAHAHKRVKLSRYSYVSLFGVNSLDELKLSIFENVITFSDGLKKADLDTLDAYVSKIGSWRKLARIAQSIPVVKNFVGNEIGGLVSFMTIRDQIICIDDLERRGQKLDVSDVLGLISYLREQRNCKIVLLLNDEQLTEQARQEFERNLEKVADVSLVFEPSPSDSASVGIKGSTETDELVKERCISLGITNIRVIKRIRKLVAALEPIVAEFDPAVFNTGTSSVVLFGWARDQPGEAPSLAFLRRRAPDLVGGAQNDVPPNEAAWNSLLEAYGYAWTDDLDQILMNGVKRGFFDPEAVKKAGKVVHDKVVASKADGAFESAWSAYHDSFADNGNEVLDGIYASFIKNVQYISPVNLNGTVALFKELGRPVQAKEMVDHYMKERQEPRGFFDLDEYPFADNVTDPDVRAAFEARLAEAPEAHDVKAVLSSIKGGWTEEAIAILATTSPEEYAKIFKAHSGQELRRLLSNAFQFDRISNATDQMKEIPQRVRAGLMKIGQESAINARRVKRFGVNVPPAQGADMAHGKED
;
A
#
# COMPACT_ATOMS: atom_id res chain seq x y z
N MET A 1 25.44 12.79 -12.55
CA MET A 1 25.62 13.96 -13.47
C MET A 1 24.25 14.59 -13.71
N SER A 2 24.10 15.92 -13.72
CA SER A 2 22.77 16.54 -13.90
C SER A 2 22.14 16.14 -15.25
N ILE A 3 20.84 15.82 -15.26
CA ILE A 3 20.05 15.53 -16.46
C ILE A 3 20.20 16.62 -17.54
N VAL A 4 20.46 17.85 -17.11
CA VAL A 4 20.71 19.01 -17.98
C VAL A 4 21.96 18.81 -18.84
N LEU A 5 23.06 18.31 -18.25
CA LEU A 5 24.31 18.09 -18.97
C LEU A 5 24.17 16.98 -20.01
N VAL A 6 23.45 15.91 -19.68
CA VAL A 6 23.18 14.82 -20.64
C VAL A 6 22.31 15.32 -21.80
N ARG A 7 21.29 16.14 -21.52
CA ARG A 7 20.48 16.77 -22.57
C ARG A 7 21.29 17.71 -23.45
N GLN A 8 22.24 18.44 -22.87
CA GLN A 8 23.14 19.31 -23.63
C GLN A 8 24.05 18.48 -24.55
N ALA A 9 24.67 17.41 -24.05
CA ALA A 9 25.49 16.53 -24.87
C ALA A 9 24.70 15.86 -26.01
N ILE A 10 23.45 15.44 -25.75
CA ILE A 10 22.55 14.95 -26.80
C ILE A 10 22.25 16.04 -27.83
N ALA A 11 21.97 17.27 -27.39
CA ALA A 11 21.69 18.39 -28.30
C ALA A 11 22.89 18.75 -29.18
N GLU A 12 24.11 18.72 -28.63
CA GLU A 12 25.36 18.92 -29.36
C GLU A 12 25.58 17.82 -30.39
N PHE A 13 25.39 16.55 -30.00
CA PHE A 13 25.42 15.41 -30.91
C PHE A 13 24.44 15.59 -32.08
N LEU A 14 23.18 15.93 -31.81
CA LEU A 14 22.17 16.14 -32.87
C LEU A 14 22.51 17.33 -33.79
N GLY A 15 23.23 18.32 -33.27
CA GLY A 15 23.60 19.56 -33.96
C GLY A 15 24.83 19.49 -34.86
N ARG A 16 25.59 18.39 -34.81
CA ARG A 16 26.78 18.15 -35.65
C ARG A 16 26.48 17.24 -36.83
N THR A 17 27.20 17.42 -37.93
CA THR A 17 27.13 16.53 -39.11
C THR A 17 28.11 15.37 -39.03
N ASP A 18 29.15 15.47 -38.20
CA ASP A 18 30.20 14.46 -38.11
C ASP A 18 29.66 13.10 -37.64
N PRO A 19 30.11 11.98 -38.26
CA PRO A 19 29.85 10.64 -37.79
C PRO A 19 30.49 10.41 -36.43
N GLU A 20 29.64 10.19 -35.44
CA GLU A 20 30.06 9.95 -34.07
C GLU A 20 29.12 8.95 -33.39
N VAL A 21 29.64 8.25 -32.38
CA VAL A 21 28.91 7.29 -31.56
C VAL A 21 28.76 7.87 -30.16
N LEU A 22 27.51 8.14 -29.76
CA LEU A 22 27.14 8.56 -28.42
C LEU A 22 26.60 7.37 -27.64
N CYS A 23 27.22 7.03 -26.52
CA CYS A 23 26.74 6.00 -25.62
C CYS A 23 26.10 6.65 -24.37
N VAL A 24 24.88 6.24 -24.03
CA VAL A 24 24.17 6.67 -22.82
C VAL A 24 23.85 5.44 -21.98
N ARG A 25 24.59 5.27 -20.88
CA ARG A 25 24.49 4.16 -19.94
C ARG A 25 23.66 4.54 -18.74
N GLY A 26 22.98 3.58 -18.14
CA GLY A 26 22.25 3.79 -16.89
C GLY A 26 21.29 2.66 -16.60
N LYS A 27 20.78 2.62 -15.37
CA LYS A 27 19.88 1.56 -14.90
C LYS A 27 18.60 1.43 -15.73
N TRP A 28 17.86 0.36 -15.52
CA TRP A 28 16.55 0.22 -16.14
C TRP A 28 15.52 1.19 -15.57
N GLY A 29 14.67 1.73 -16.43
CA GLY A 29 13.53 2.56 -16.01
C GLY A 29 13.87 3.98 -15.56
N VAL A 30 15.14 4.39 -15.51
CA VAL A 30 15.55 5.77 -15.15
C VAL A 30 15.23 6.82 -16.23
N GLY A 31 14.86 6.42 -17.45
CA GLY A 31 14.36 7.35 -18.48
C GLY A 31 15.34 7.72 -19.59
N LYS A 32 16.32 6.87 -19.91
CA LYS A 32 17.24 7.05 -21.06
C LYS A 32 16.49 7.30 -22.37
N THR A 33 15.63 6.36 -22.76
CA THR A 33 14.81 6.43 -23.99
C THR A 33 13.92 7.66 -24.03
N TYR A 34 13.30 8.01 -22.89
CA TYR A 34 12.45 9.20 -22.76
C TYR A 34 13.25 10.50 -22.94
N THR A 35 14.44 10.56 -22.34
CA THR A 35 15.32 11.74 -22.44
C THR A 35 15.83 11.91 -23.86
N TRP A 36 16.24 10.82 -24.51
CA TRP A 36 16.61 10.82 -25.92
C TRP A 36 15.45 11.28 -26.81
N SER A 37 14.26 10.68 -26.69
CA SER A 37 13.12 11.03 -27.54
C SER A 37 12.71 12.49 -27.38
N THR A 38 12.65 12.99 -26.14
CA THR A 38 12.28 14.39 -25.85
C THR A 38 13.34 15.36 -26.38
N ALA A 39 14.63 15.02 -26.26
CA ALA A 39 15.70 15.85 -26.78
C ALA A 39 15.69 15.88 -28.33
N LEU A 40 15.41 14.75 -28.96
CA LEU A 40 15.26 14.64 -30.42
C LEU A 40 14.07 15.46 -30.93
N GLU A 41 12.91 15.35 -30.27
CA GLU A 41 11.71 16.14 -30.57
C GLU A 41 12.00 17.65 -30.45
N ALA A 42 12.64 18.06 -29.35
CA ALA A 42 13.01 19.45 -29.14
C ALA A 42 14.00 19.93 -30.21
N ALA A 43 15.06 19.17 -30.51
CA ALA A 43 16.04 19.54 -31.52
C ALA A 43 15.41 19.63 -32.92
N HIS A 44 14.48 18.74 -33.25
CA HIS A 44 13.77 18.74 -34.52
C HIS A 44 12.86 19.97 -34.64
N ALA A 45 12.06 20.26 -33.61
CA ALA A 45 11.19 21.44 -33.57
C ALA A 45 11.98 22.76 -33.74
N HIS A 46 13.19 22.83 -33.18
CA HIS A 46 14.09 23.98 -33.30
C HIS A 46 14.98 23.96 -34.55
N LYS A 47 14.76 23.01 -35.50
CA LYS A 47 15.57 22.84 -36.72
C LYS A 47 17.07 22.72 -36.44
N ARG A 48 17.44 22.10 -35.33
CA ARG A 48 18.83 21.89 -34.90
C ARG A 48 19.40 20.55 -35.35
N VAL A 49 18.56 19.59 -35.70
CA VAL A 49 19.03 18.28 -36.21
C VAL A 49 19.61 18.46 -37.61
N LYS A 50 20.88 18.06 -37.80
CA LYS A 50 21.58 18.27 -39.07
C LYS A 50 21.36 17.18 -40.12
N LEU A 51 21.14 15.94 -39.68
CA LEU A 51 20.82 14.84 -40.59
C LEU A 51 19.32 14.77 -40.84
N SER A 52 18.92 14.39 -42.05
CA SER A 52 17.51 14.40 -42.50
C SER A 52 16.74 13.14 -42.11
N ARG A 53 17.43 12.09 -41.68
CA ARG A 53 16.87 10.77 -41.41
C ARG A 53 17.21 10.27 -40.02
N TYR A 54 16.29 9.49 -39.46
CA TYR A 54 16.41 8.86 -38.15
C TYR A 54 15.83 7.46 -38.17
N SER A 55 16.44 6.52 -37.46
CA SER A 55 15.89 5.19 -37.19
C SER A 55 16.04 4.86 -35.72
N TYR A 56 14.96 4.39 -35.09
CA TYR A 56 14.98 3.82 -33.74
C TYR A 56 14.86 2.31 -33.82
N VAL A 57 15.77 1.58 -33.17
CA VAL A 57 15.79 0.12 -33.12
C VAL A 57 16.02 -0.34 -31.68
N SER A 58 15.15 -1.21 -31.19
CA SER A 58 15.35 -1.94 -29.93
C SER A 58 15.96 -3.30 -30.25
N LEU A 59 17.06 -3.66 -29.60
CA LEU A 59 17.69 -4.97 -29.75
C LEU A 59 16.96 -6.08 -29.00
N PHE A 60 15.94 -5.76 -28.20
CA PHE A 60 15.17 -6.77 -27.47
C PHE A 60 14.65 -7.89 -28.39
N GLY A 61 15.20 -9.09 -28.23
CA GLY A 61 14.80 -10.29 -29.00
C GLY A 61 15.41 -10.41 -30.41
N VAL A 62 16.25 -9.46 -30.85
CA VAL A 62 16.95 -9.54 -32.15
C VAL A 62 18.06 -10.59 -32.10
N ASN A 63 18.06 -11.55 -33.02
CA ASN A 63 18.93 -12.74 -32.96
C ASN A 63 20.04 -12.77 -34.02
N SER A 64 20.10 -11.81 -34.95
CA SER A 64 21.15 -11.79 -35.98
C SER A 64 21.49 -10.36 -36.44
N LEU A 65 22.67 -10.21 -37.03
CA LEU A 65 23.06 -8.94 -37.67
C LEU A 65 22.15 -8.57 -38.83
N ASP A 66 21.58 -9.54 -39.53
CA ASP A 66 20.70 -9.27 -40.67
C ASP A 66 19.32 -8.81 -40.21
N GLU A 67 18.77 -9.37 -39.12
CA GLU A 67 17.58 -8.83 -38.46
C GLU A 67 17.80 -7.38 -37.97
N LEU A 68 18.97 -7.09 -37.41
CA LEU A 68 19.33 -5.73 -37.00
C LEU A 68 19.38 -4.76 -38.19
N LYS A 69 20.10 -5.12 -39.26
CA LYS A 69 20.17 -4.29 -40.48
C LYS A 69 18.78 -4.06 -41.07
N LEU A 70 17.95 -5.10 -41.13
CA LEU A 70 16.58 -5.00 -41.61
C LEU A 70 15.75 -4.06 -40.72
N SER A 71 15.84 -4.19 -39.40
CA SER A 71 15.13 -3.33 -38.46
C SER A 71 15.55 -1.87 -38.58
N ILE A 72 16.84 -1.58 -38.80
CA ILE A 72 17.33 -0.22 -39.06
C ILE A 72 16.71 0.33 -40.35
N PHE A 73 16.56 -0.48 -41.38
CA PHE A 73 15.97 -0.05 -42.65
C PHE A 73 14.46 0.19 -42.52
N GLU A 74 13.74 -0.72 -41.87
CA GLU A 74 12.28 -0.64 -41.71
C GLU A 74 11.83 0.52 -40.82
N ASN A 75 12.65 0.94 -39.85
CA ASN A 75 12.31 2.01 -38.91
C ASN A 75 12.81 3.40 -39.35
N VAL A 76 13.29 3.56 -40.59
CA VAL A 76 13.72 4.87 -41.11
C VAL A 76 12.53 5.82 -41.23
N ILE A 77 12.71 7.02 -40.68
CA ILE A 77 11.84 8.17 -40.89
C ILE A 77 12.63 9.36 -41.43
N THR A 78 11.96 10.24 -42.18
CA THR A 78 12.54 11.50 -42.66
C THR A 78 11.95 12.66 -41.85
N PHE A 79 12.79 13.51 -41.27
CA PHE A 79 12.33 14.63 -40.44
C PHE A 79 11.40 15.61 -41.18
N SER A 80 11.50 15.73 -42.52
CA SER A 80 10.57 16.54 -43.32
C SER A 80 9.12 16.07 -43.22
N ASP A 81 8.94 14.76 -42.97
CA ASP A 81 7.64 14.10 -42.95
C ASP A 81 7.12 13.99 -41.48
N GLY A 82 7.87 14.55 -40.54
CA GLY A 82 7.61 14.58 -39.09
C GLY A 82 8.26 13.42 -38.32
N LEU A 83 8.15 13.46 -36.99
CA LEU A 83 8.62 12.40 -36.08
C LEU A 83 7.60 11.26 -35.88
N LYS A 84 6.72 11.02 -36.86
CA LYS A 84 5.74 9.93 -36.77
C LYS A 84 6.46 8.58 -36.80
N LYS A 85 5.84 7.54 -36.21
CA LYS A 85 6.37 6.17 -36.30
C LYS A 85 6.53 5.78 -37.76
N ALA A 86 7.59 5.02 -38.06
CA ALA A 86 7.74 4.41 -39.37
C ALA A 86 6.50 3.55 -39.69
N ASP A 87 5.97 3.77 -40.88
CA ASP A 87 4.83 3.10 -41.46
C ASP A 87 5.14 2.79 -42.94
N LEU A 88 4.23 2.09 -43.61
CA LEU A 88 4.44 1.68 -45.00
C LEU A 88 4.56 2.88 -45.95
N ASP A 89 3.88 3.99 -45.67
CA ASP A 89 3.90 5.19 -46.51
C ASP A 89 5.22 5.95 -46.38
N THR A 90 5.78 6.03 -45.17
CA THR A 90 7.12 6.62 -44.92
C THR A 90 8.23 5.75 -45.51
N LEU A 91 8.10 4.43 -45.44
CA LEU A 91 8.98 3.48 -46.12
C LEU A 91 8.89 3.60 -47.65
N ASP A 92 7.68 3.68 -48.23
CA ASP A 92 7.49 3.82 -49.67
C ASP A 92 7.98 5.19 -50.17
N ALA A 93 7.74 6.26 -49.41
CA ALA A 93 8.30 7.59 -49.67
C ALA A 93 9.84 7.58 -49.62
N TYR A 94 10.43 6.83 -48.69
CA TYR A 94 11.87 6.65 -48.61
C TYR A 94 12.41 5.87 -49.81
N VAL A 95 11.81 4.71 -50.12
CA VAL A 95 12.20 3.85 -51.25
C VAL A 95 12.05 4.58 -52.59
N SER A 96 10.98 5.36 -52.77
CA SER A 96 10.73 6.15 -53.97
C SER A 96 11.71 7.32 -54.11
N LYS A 97 12.02 8.05 -53.02
CA LYS A 97 13.05 9.12 -52.99
C LYS A 97 14.46 8.59 -53.25
N ILE A 98 14.75 7.34 -52.90
CA ILE A 98 16.07 6.76 -53.14
C ILE A 98 16.39 6.72 -54.64
N GLY A 99 15.41 6.56 -55.56
CA GLY A 99 15.53 6.60 -57.04
C GLY A 99 16.48 5.55 -57.68
N SER A 100 17.42 5.07 -56.87
CA SER A 100 18.56 4.21 -57.15
C SER A 100 18.30 2.78 -56.70
N TRP A 101 17.17 2.46 -56.07
CA TRP A 101 16.83 1.08 -55.68
C TRP A 101 16.93 0.13 -56.88
N ARG A 102 16.40 0.51 -58.05
CA ARG A 102 16.50 -0.29 -59.29
C ARG A 102 17.94 -0.40 -59.80
N LYS A 103 18.77 0.64 -59.60
CA LYS A 103 20.18 0.66 -59.99
C LYS A 103 21.04 -0.17 -59.03
N LEU A 104 20.78 -0.06 -57.73
CA LEU A 104 21.38 -0.84 -56.65
C LEU A 104 21.03 -2.32 -56.76
N ALA A 105 19.77 -2.65 -57.10
CA ALA A 105 19.36 -4.02 -57.36
C ALA A 105 20.09 -4.61 -58.58
N ARG A 106 20.25 -3.83 -59.67
CA ARG A 106 21.06 -4.26 -60.83
C ARG A 106 22.55 -4.42 -60.48
N ILE A 107 23.11 -3.53 -59.67
CA ILE A 107 24.51 -3.62 -59.20
C ILE A 107 24.68 -4.85 -58.30
N ALA A 108 23.77 -5.08 -57.35
CA ALA A 108 23.78 -6.25 -56.47
C ALA A 108 23.71 -7.57 -57.27
N GLN A 109 22.84 -7.64 -58.29
CA GLN A 109 22.74 -8.78 -59.20
C GLN A 109 23.99 -9.01 -60.06
N SER A 110 24.85 -7.99 -60.23
CA SER A 110 26.08 -8.09 -61.03
C SER A 110 27.30 -8.58 -60.25
N ILE A 111 27.22 -8.69 -58.92
CA ILE A 111 28.29 -9.23 -58.07
C ILE A 111 28.32 -10.76 -58.24
N PRO A 112 29.45 -11.38 -58.65
CA PRO A 112 29.53 -12.81 -58.98
C PRO A 112 29.09 -13.75 -57.85
N VAL A 113 29.34 -13.36 -56.60
CA VAL A 113 28.96 -14.12 -55.39
C VAL A 113 27.44 -14.13 -55.16
N VAL A 114 26.72 -13.12 -55.67
CA VAL A 114 25.29 -12.89 -55.39
C VAL A 114 24.38 -13.56 -56.44
N LYS A 115 24.95 -14.16 -57.50
CA LYS A 115 24.19 -14.83 -58.57
C LYS A 115 23.38 -16.04 -58.10
N ASN A 116 23.74 -16.64 -56.97
CA ASN A 116 23.04 -17.79 -56.38
C ASN A 116 22.00 -17.39 -55.32
N PHE A 117 21.87 -16.11 -55.01
CA PHE A 117 20.99 -15.61 -53.96
C PHE A 117 19.56 -15.45 -54.50
N VAL A 118 18.57 -15.87 -53.71
CA VAL A 118 17.14 -15.78 -54.07
C VAL A 118 16.64 -14.36 -53.76
N GLY A 119 15.63 -13.86 -54.49
CA GLY A 119 15.20 -12.45 -54.49
C GLY A 119 15.06 -11.74 -53.12
N ASN A 120 14.74 -12.46 -52.05
CA ASN A 120 14.69 -11.91 -50.68
C ASN A 120 16.05 -11.46 -50.14
N GLU A 121 17.13 -12.18 -50.46
CA GLU A 121 18.48 -11.86 -49.98
C GLU A 121 19.10 -10.69 -50.75
N ILE A 122 18.72 -10.53 -52.02
CA ILE A 122 19.04 -9.33 -52.82
C ILE A 122 18.36 -8.11 -52.22
N GLY A 123 17.11 -8.25 -51.76
CA GLY A 123 16.39 -7.21 -51.02
C GLY A 123 17.15 -6.74 -49.78
N GLY A 124 17.68 -7.69 -48.98
CA GLY A 124 18.48 -7.42 -47.78
C GLY A 124 19.80 -6.68 -48.05
N LEU A 125 20.49 -6.99 -49.16
CA LEU A 125 21.69 -6.27 -49.57
C LEU A 125 21.38 -4.83 -50.00
N VAL A 126 20.29 -4.64 -50.74
CA VAL A 126 19.89 -3.31 -51.20
C VAL A 126 19.44 -2.45 -50.03
N SER A 127 18.63 -2.98 -49.11
CA SER A 127 18.23 -2.25 -47.90
C SER A 127 19.45 -1.85 -47.08
N PHE A 128 20.41 -2.75 -46.85
CA PHE A 128 21.66 -2.41 -46.16
C PHE A 128 22.48 -1.30 -46.83
N MET A 129 22.57 -1.28 -48.16
CA MET A 129 23.29 -0.22 -48.89
C MET A 129 22.69 1.17 -48.71
N THR A 130 21.38 1.26 -48.41
CA THR A 130 20.68 2.53 -48.20
C THR A 130 20.86 3.11 -46.79
N ILE A 131 21.31 2.29 -45.83
CA ILE A 131 21.65 2.72 -44.47
C ILE A 131 22.94 3.55 -44.55
N ARG A 132 22.77 4.86 -44.66
CA ARG A 132 23.84 5.88 -44.71
C ARG A 132 23.28 7.24 -44.37
N ASP A 133 24.13 8.19 -43.99
CA ASP A 133 23.79 9.61 -43.81
C ASP A 133 22.54 9.82 -42.93
N GLN A 134 22.47 9.10 -41.80
CA GLN A 134 21.32 9.13 -40.89
C GLN A 134 21.72 8.94 -39.41
N ILE A 135 20.81 9.31 -38.51
CA ILE A 135 20.93 9.04 -37.08
C ILE A 135 20.29 7.69 -36.78
N ILE A 136 20.96 6.82 -36.04
CA ILE A 136 20.44 5.51 -35.64
C ILE A 136 20.50 5.42 -34.11
N CYS A 137 19.35 5.26 -33.47
CA CYS A 137 19.24 4.93 -32.06
C CYS A 137 19.11 3.42 -31.89
N ILE A 138 20.08 2.82 -31.22
CA ILE A 138 20.10 1.41 -30.84
C ILE A 138 19.86 1.35 -29.33
N ASP A 139 18.74 0.77 -28.90
CA ASP A 139 18.33 0.64 -27.49
C ASP A 139 18.32 -0.84 -27.05
N ASP A 140 18.29 -1.07 -25.74
CA ASP A 140 18.18 -2.39 -25.11
C ASP A 140 19.26 -3.40 -25.55
N LEU A 141 20.52 -2.95 -25.75
CA LEU A 141 21.63 -3.82 -26.18
C LEU A 141 21.82 -5.04 -25.28
N GLU A 142 21.70 -4.85 -23.96
CA GLU A 142 21.81 -5.90 -22.95
C GLU A 142 20.70 -6.97 -23.05
N ARG A 143 19.62 -6.69 -23.80
CA ARG A 143 18.48 -7.60 -23.96
C ARG A 143 18.40 -8.21 -25.37
N ARG A 144 19.50 -8.14 -26.13
CA ARG A 144 19.63 -8.83 -27.42
C ARG A 144 19.34 -10.33 -27.33
N GLY A 145 18.96 -10.93 -28.45
CA GLY A 145 18.85 -12.39 -28.55
C GLY A 145 20.19 -13.08 -28.30
N GLN A 146 20.14 -14.30 -27.76
CA GLN A 146 21.34 -15.05 -27.36
C GLN A 146 22.29 -15.35 -28.54
N LYS A 147 21.76 -15.38 -29.76
CA LYS A 147 22.50 -15.73 -31.00
C LYS A 147 23.28 -14.57 -31.64
N LEU A 148 23.04 -13.33 -31.21
CA LEU A 148 23.69 -12.14 -31.79
C LEU A 148 24.81 -11.68 -30.86
N ASP A 149 26.08 -11.74 -31.20
CA ASP A 149 27.14 -11.30 -30.27
C ASP A 149 27.13 -9.78 -30.05
N VAL A 150 27.58 -9.30 -28.87
CA VAL A 150 27.71 -7.85 -28.64
C VAL A 150 28.80 -7.25 -29.52
N SER A 151 29.90 -7.98 -29.71
CA SER A 151 31.04 -7.57 -30.54
C SER A 151 30.63 -7.43 -32.01
N ASP A 152 29.74 -8.29 -32.49
CA ASP A 152 29.16 -8.19 -33.83
C ASP A 152 28.36 -6.89 -34.01
N VAL A 153 27.53 -6.54 -33.01
CA VAL A 153 26.76 -5.28 -33.02
C VAL A 153 27.70 -4.07 -33.00
N LEU A 154 28.72 -4.09 -32.14
CA LEU A 154 29.72 -3.02 -32.05
C LEU A 154 30.53 -2.89 -33.36
N GLY A 155 30.86 -4.01 -34.01
CA GLY A 155 31.49 -4.03 -35.33
C GLY A 155 30.60 -3.40 -36.41
N LEU A 156 29.30 -3.68 -36.39
CA LEU A 156 28.35 -3.02 -37.28
C LEU A 156 28.26 -1.51 -37.00
N ILE A 157 28.25 -1.09 -35.73
CA ILE A 157 28.23 0.33 -35.33
C ILE A 157 29.45 1.07 -35.87
N SER A 158 30.66 0.52 -35.66
CA SER A 158 31.91 1.08 -36.21
C SER A 158 31.84 1.19 -37.74
N TYR A 159 31.38 0.15 -38.45
CA TYR A 159 31.20 0.18 -39.89
C TYR A 159 30.22 1.28 -40.36
N LEU A 160 29.07 1.42 -39.70
CA LEU A 160 28.06 2.44 -40.07
C LEU A 160 28.58 3.86 -39.82
N ARG A 161 29.32 4.08 -38.73
CA ARG A 161 29.97 5.35 -38.46
C ARG A 161 31.01 5.68 -39.53
N GLU A 162 31.97 4.79 -39.75
CA GLU A 162 33.16 5.04 -40.58
C GLU A 162 32.87 5.00 -42.08
N GLN A 163 32.02 4.07 -42.53
CA GLN A 163 31.82 3.77 -43.96
C GLN A 163 30.47 4.22 -44.50
N ARG A 164 29.57 4.70 -43.65
CA ARG A 164 28.21 5.11 -44.04
C ARG A 164 27.82 6.50 -43.54
N ASN A 165 28.73 7.24 -42.91
CA ASN A 165 28.47 8.60 -42.44
C ASN A 165 27.24 8.65 -41.49
N CYS A 166 27.04 7.60 -40.70
CA CYS A 166 25.93 7.53 -39.75
C CYS A 166 26.36 8.05 -38.38
N LYS A 167 25.40 8.64 -37.68
CA LYS A 167 25.52 8.97 -36.25
C LYS A 167 24.78 7.93 -35.44
N ILE A 168 25.43 7.34 -34.45
CA ILE A 168 24.85 6.26 -33.66
C ILE A 168 24.66 6.74 -32.23
N VAL A 169 23.46 6.57 -31.68
CA VAL A 169 23.27 6.63 -30.23
C VAL A 169 22.99 5.22 -29.71
N LEU A 170 23.71 4.83 -28.66
CA LEU A 170 23.55 3.56 -27.98
C LEU A 170 22.97 3.81 -26.60
N LEU A 171 21.80 3.27 -26.32
CA LEU A 171 21.14 3.30 -25.02
C LEU A 171 21.24 1.90 -24.41
N LEU A 172 21.84 1.79 -23.22
CA LEU A 172 22.04 0.47 -22.60
C LEU A 172 22.06 0.50 -21.07
N ASN A 173 22.01 -0.68 -20.48
CA ASN A 173 22.27 -0.94 -19.07
C ASN A 173 23.42 -1.96 -18.92
N ASP A 174 24.62 -1.48 -18.59
CA ASP A 174 25.84 -2.29 -18.52
C ASP A 174 25.92 -3.16 -17.26
N GLU A 175 25.21 -2.80 -16.19
CA GLU A 175 25.11 -3.60 -14.96
C GLU A 175 24.37 -4.95 -15.15
N GLN A 176 23.68 -5.13 -16.27
CA GLN A 176 22.93 -6.36 -16.57
C GLN A 176 23.72 -7.36 -17.42
N LEU A 177 24.93 -6.98 -17.84
CA LEU A 177 25.88 -7.89 -18.46
C LEU A 177 26.57 -8.72 -17.38
N THR A 178 26.96 -9.97 -17.70
CA THR A 178 27.80 -10.77 -16.80
C THR A 178 29.16 -10.08 -16.63
N GLU A 179 29.85 -10.29 -15.51
CA GLU A 179 31.13 -9.60 -15.23
C GLU A 179 32.16 -9.76 -16.37
N GLN A 180 32.30 -10.98 -16.91
CA GLN A 180 33.19 -11.25 -18.05
C GLN A 180 32.73 -10.51 -19.33
N ALA A 181 31.44 -10.56 -19.65
CA ALA A 181 30.89 -9.88 -20.81
C ALA A 181 30.95 -8.36 -20.66
N ARG A 182 30.82 -7.85 -19.44
CA ARG A 182 30.92 -6.43 -19.11
C ARG A 182 32.33 -5.90 -19.35
N GLN A 183 33.37 -6.58 -18.87
CA GLN A 183 34.76 -6.16 -19.09
C GLN A 183 35.13 -6.16 -20.57
N GLU A 184 34.74 -7.20 -21.31
CA GLU A 184 34.94 -7.25 -22.75
C GLU A 184 34.14 -6.17 -23.48
N PHE A 185 32.89 -5.95 -23.06
CA PHE A 185 32.04 -4.90 -23.60
C PHE A 185 32.64 -3.52 -23.37
N GLU A 186 33.09 -3.18 -22.15
CA GLU A 186 33.68 -1.89 -21.82
C GLU A 186 34.92 -1.62 -22.67
N ARG A 187 35.80 -2.62 -22.83
CA ARG A 187 36.99 -2.54 -23.69
C ARG A 187 36.65 -2.31 -25.16
N ASN A 188 35.62 -2.98 -25.67
CA ASN A 188 35.19 -2.82 -27.05
C ASN A 188 34.43 -1.50 -27.27
N LEU A 189 33.62 -1.08 -26.29
CA LEU A 189 32.87 0.16 -26.30
C LEU A 189 33.79 1.38 -26.30
N GLU A 190 34.89 1.36 -25.54
CA GLU A 190 35.89 2.45 -25.53
C GLU A 190 36.46 2.74 -26.91
N LYS A 191 36.61 1.70 -27.76
CA LYS A 191 37.11 1.86 -29.13
C LYS A 191 36.06 2.36 -30.12
N VAL A 192 34.78 2.20 -29.79
CA VAL A 192 33.66 2.45 -30.69
C VAL A 192 32.94 3.75 -30.35
N ALA A 193 32.75 4.05 -29.06
CA ALA A 193 32.05 5.22 -28.56
C ALA A 193 32.96 6.45 -28.47
N ASP A 194 32.60 7.53 -29.15
CA ASP A 194 33.31 8.82 -29.06
C ASP A 194 32.97 9.57 -27.78
N VAL A 195 31.73 9.43 -27.32
CA VAL A 195 31.24 10.02 -26.07
C VAL A 195 30.49 8.96 -25.29
N SER A 196 30.81 8.79 -24.01
CA SER A 196 30.11 7.88 -23.11
C SER A 196 29.59 8.63 -21.89
N LEU A 197 28.27 8.66 -21.74
CA LEU A 197 27.55 9.35 -20.69
C LEU A 197 26.95 8.36 -19.70
N VAL A 198 27.02 8.69 -18.41
CA VAL A 198 26.29 7.97 -17.35
C VAL A 198 25.04 8.78 -17.01
N PHE A 199 23.88 8.15 -17.20
CA PHE A 199 22.56 8.73 -17.00
C PHE A 199 21.95 8.26 -15.68
N GLU A 200 22.15 9.08 -14.66
CA GLU A 200 21.69 8.87 -13.30
C GLU A 200 20.90 10.11 -12.84
N PRO A 201 19.59 10.18 -13.13
CA PRO A 201 18.74 11.26 -12.66
C PRO A 201 18.58 11.20 -11.14
N SER A 202 18.36 12.37 -10.53
CA SER A 202 17.99 12.43 -9.12
C SER A 202 16.59 11.84 -8.88
N PRO A 203 16.25 11.40 -7.65
CA PRO A 203 14.88 11.00 -7.31
C PRO A 203 13.84 12.08 -7.65
N SER A 204 14.20 13.36 -7.46
CA SER A 204 13.34 14.50 -7.79
C SER A 204 13.08 14.62 -9.31
N ASP A 205 14.12 14.47 -10.13
CA ASP A 205 13.98 14.46 -11.59
C ASP A 205 13.09 13.29 -12.04
N SER A 206 13.34 12.09 -11.50
CA SER A 206 12.57 10.89 -11.82
C SER A 206 11.11 10.98 -11.38
N ALA A 207 10.83 11.53 -10.20
CA ALA A 207 9.47 11.77 -9.70
C ALA A 207 8.72 12.75 -10.61
N SER A 208 9.37 13.84 -11.02
CA SER A 208 8.81 14.84 -11.93
C SER A 208 8.49 14.29 -13.33
N VAL A 209 9.32 13.35 -13.83
CA VAL A 209 9.04 12.67 -15.11
C VAL A 209 7.98 11.56 -14.96
N GLY A 210 7.96 10.88 -13.80
CA GLY A 210 7.00 9.83 -13.47
C GLY A 210 5.57 10.34 -13.31
N ILE A 211 5.42 11.50 -12.68
CA ILE A 211 4.12 12.08 -12.29
C ILE A 211 4.06 13.50 -12.85
N LYS A 212 3.32 13.67 -13.95
CA LYS A 212 3.13 14.97 -14.62
C LYS A 212 2.05 15.85 -13.98
N GLY A 213 1.20 15.28 -13.14
CA GLY A 213 0.14 16.01 -12.45
C GLY A 213 0.67 16.81 -11.26
N SER A 214 -0.23 17.62 -10.70
CA SER A 214 0.02 18.54 -9.57
C SER A 214 -1.11 18.51 -8.54
N THR A 215 -1.88 17.41 -8.48
CA THR A 215 -2.85 17.23 -7.40
C THR A 215 -2.13 17.02 -6.06
N GLU A 216 -2.81 17.24 -4.93
CA GLU A 216 -2.22 16.95 -3.60
C GLU A 216 -1.71 15.52 -3.51
N THR A 217 -2.48 14.56 -4.04
CA THR A 217 -2.05 13.15 -4.16
C THR A 217 -0.81 12.97 -5.03
N ASP A 218 -0.66 13.73 -6.12
CA ASP A 218 0.55 13.66 -6.96
C ASP A 218 1.78 14.15 -6.19
N GLU A 219 1.67 15.27 -5.48
CA GLU A 219 2.77 15.82 -4.68
C GLU A 219 3.15 14.91 -3.51
N LEU A 220 2.16 14.34 -2.81
CA LEU A 220 2.42 13.36 -1.74
C LEU A 220 3.17 12.12 -2.27
N VAL A 221 2.76 11.56 -3.41
CA VAL A 221 3.48 10.42 -3.98
C VAL A 221 4.89 10.80 -4.41
N LYS A 222 5.09 11.99 -5.00
CA LYS A 222 6.44 12.47 -5.36
C LYS A 222 7.32 12.58 -4.12
N GLU A 223 6.84 13.23 -3.06
CA GLU A 223 7.54 13.38 -1.79
C GLU A 223 7.99 12.02 -1.23
N ARG A 224 7.07 11.06 -1.13
CA ARG A 224 7.35 9.71 -0.61
C ARG A 224 8.31 8.91 -1.50
N CYS A 225 8.24 9.09 -2.82
CA CYS A 225 9.22 8.48 -3.74
C CYS A 225 10.62 9.08 -3.58
N ILE A 226 10.70 10.40 -3.37
CA ILE A 226 11.95 11.13 -3.18
C ILE A 226 12.60 10.71 -1.86
N SER A 227 11.84 10.61 -0.76
CA SER A 227 12.36 10.19 0.54
C SER A 227 12.93 8.77 0.53
N LEU A 228 12.37 7.88 -0.30
CA LEU A 228 12.87 6.52 -0.50
C LEU A 228 13.98 6.42 -1.58
N GLY A 229 14.34 7.54 -2.23
CA GLY A 229 15.38 7.56 -3.26
C GLY A 229 15.00 6.84 -4.56
N ILE A 230 13.70 6.69 -4.86
CA ILE A 230 13.24 5.93 -6.03
C ILE A 230 13.53 6.71 -7.32
N THR A 231 14.37 6.15 -8.19
CA THR A 231 14.73 6.77 -9.49
C THR A 231 14.08 6.09 -10.69
N ASN A 232 13.43 4.93 -10.51
CA ASN A 232 12.80 4.20 -11.60
C ASN A 232 11.40 4.75 -11.94
N ILE A 233 11.30 5.45 -13.07
CA ILE A 233 10.08 6.11 -13.55
C ILE A 233 8.93 5.11 -13.77
N ARG A 234 9.22 3.86 -14.17
CA ARG A 234 8.18 2.83 -14.36
C ARG A 234 7.57 2.41 -13.03
N VAL A 235 8.38 2.33 -11.98
CA VAL A 235 7.95 2.00 -10.60
C VAL A 235 7.10 3.13 -10.05
N ILE A 236 7.58 4.38 -10.15
CA ILE A 236 6.85 5.58 -9.73
C ILE A 236 5.45 5.64 -10.38
N LYS A 237 5.36 5.40 -11.69
CA LYS A 237 4.08 5.38 -12.42
C LYS A 237 3.13 4.28 -11.92
N ARG A 238 3.64 3.11 -11.56
CA ARG A 238 2.83 2.01 -11.02
C ARG A 238 2.37 2.31 -9.59
N ILE A 239 3.24 2.84 -8.75
CA ILE A 239 2.91 3.30 -7.40
C ILE A 239 1.79 4.34 -7.47
N ARG A 240 1.92 5.37 -8.31
CA ARG A 240 0.88 6.40 -8.45
C ARG A 240 -0.47 5.82 -8.86
N LYS A 241 -0.49 4.84 -9.77
CA LYS A 241 -1.72 4.13 -10.15
C LYS A 241 -2.35 3.37 -8.98
N LEU A 242 -1.54 2.73 -8.13
CA LEU A 242 -2.02 2.05 -6.93
C LEU A 242 -2.58 3.07 -5.93
N VAL A 243 -1.86 4.15 -5.66
CA VAL A 243 -2.34 5.21 -4.75
C VAL A 243 -3.66 5.83 -5.27
N ALA A 244 -3.78 6.06 -6.58
CA ALA A 244 -5.03 6.52 -7.19
C ALA A 244 -6.20 5.55 -6.97
N ALA A 245 -5.93 4.23 -6.91
CA ALA A 245 -6.94 3.23 -6.63
C ALA A 245 -7.29 3.13 -5.14
N LEU A 246 -6.36 3.48 -4.24
CA LEU A 246 -6.58 3.53 -2.80
C LEU A 246 -7.45 4.73 -2.39
N GLU A 247 -7.16 5.90 -2.98
CA GLU A 247 -7.79 7.19 -2.68
C GLU A 247 -9.33 7.13 -2.52
N PRO A 248 -10.13 6.63 -3.49
CA PRO A 248 -11.58 6.57 -3.34
C PRO A 248 -12.07 5.57 -2.29
N ILE A 249 -11.25 4.57 -1.91
CA ILE A 249 -11.63 3.53 -0.93
C ILE A 249 -11.61 4.11 0.49
N VAL A 250 -10.65 4.99 0.77
CA VAL A 250 -10.43 5.59 2.10
C VAL A 250 -10.88 7.05 2.20
N ALA A 251 -11.52 7.58 1.15
CA ALA A 251 -11.96 8.98 1.08
C ALA A 251 -12.97 9.39 2.19
N GLU A 252 -13.69 8.42 2.77
CA GLU A 252 -14.63 8.68 3.87
C GLU A 252 -13.95 8.78 5.25
N PHE A 253 -12.66 8.45 5.35
CA PHE A 253 -11.89 8.51 6.58
C PHE A 253 -11.10 9.81 6.71
N ASP A 254 -10.49 9.99 7.88
CA ASP A 254 -9.58 11.09 8.14
C ASP A 254 -8.40 11.10 7.14
N PRO A 255 -7.98 12.27 6.62
CA PRO A 255 -6.87 12.37 5.66
C PRO A 255 -5.57 11.69 6.08
N ALA A 256 -5.29 11.57 7.38
CA ALA A 256 -4.11 10.86 7.86
C ALA A 256 -4.12 9.37 7.49
N VAL A 257 -5.29 8.74 7.39
CA VAL A 257 -5.42 7.34 6.94
C VAL A 257 -4.94 7.19 5.49
N PHE A 258 -5.32 8.14 4.63
CA PHE A 258 -4.85 8.16 3.25
C PHE A 258 -3.35 8.45 3.17
N ASN A 259 -2.83 9.35 4.00
CA ASN A 259 -1.40 9.66 4.04
C ASN A 259 -0.57 8.45 4.48
N THR A 260 -0.96 7.78 5.57
CA THR A 260 -0.32 6.55 6.06
C THR A 260 -0.40 5.44 5.02
N GLY A 261 -1.59 5.20 4.46
CA GLY A 261 -1.79 4.19 3.42
C GLY A 261 -0.96 4.47 2.16
N THR A 262 -0.81 5.74 1.77
CA THR A 262 0.04 6.16 0.66
C THR A 262 1.51 5.84 0.94
N SER A 263 2.01 6.17 2.13
CA SER A 263 3.39 5.86 2.55
C SER A 263 3.66 4.35 2.45
N SER A 264 2.74 3.51 2.94
CA SER A 264 2.85 2.06 2.88
C SER A 264 2.81 1.53 1.44
N VAL A 265 1.89 2.02 0.60
CA VAL A 265 1.79 1.62 -0.81
C VAL A 265 3.04 1.99 -1.61
N VAL A 266 3.64 3.15 -1.37
CA VAL A 266 4.89 3.57 -2.02
C VAL A 266 6.02 2.61 -1.63
N LEU A 267 6.19 2.35 -0.33
CA LEU A 267 7.21 1.44 0.20
C LEU A 267 7.06 0.02 -0.36
N PHE A 268 5.85 -0.55 -0.30
CA PHE A 268 5.62 -1.91 -0.81
C PHE A 268 5.72 -1.99 -2.33
N GLY A 269 5.33 -0.93 -3.04
CA GLY A 269 5.46 -0.85 -4.50
C GLY A 269 6.93 -0.86 -4.93
N TRP A 270 7.78 -0.13 -4.20
CA TRP A 270 9.23 -0.16 -4.40
C TRP A 270 9.81 -1.55 -4.08
N ALA A 271 9.47 -2.12 -2.92
CA ALA A 271 9.90 -3.46 -2.51
C ALA A 271 9.49 -4.57 -3.48
N ARG A 272 8.31 -4.47 -4.09
CA ARG A 272 7.82 -5.43 -5.09
C ARG A 272 8.58 -5.31 -6.42
N ASP A 273 8.80 -4.09 -6.91
CA ASP A 273 9.30 -3.86 -8.26
C ASP A 273 10.84 -3.76 -8.34
N GLN A 274 11.52 -3.51 -7.23
CA GLN A 274 12.99 -3.42 -7.15
C GLN A 274 13.55 -4.19 -5.95
N PRO A 275 13.37 -5.52 -5.87
CA PRO A 275 13.76 -6.34 -4.72
C PRO A 275 15.28 -6.37 -4.44
N GLY A 276 16.12 -5.91 -5.39
CA GLY A 276 17.56 -5.77 -5.19
C GLY A 276 18.00 -4.41 -4.63
N GLU A 277 17.11 -3.41 -4.61
CA GLU A 277 17.41 -2.05 -4.10
C GLU A 277 16.60 -1.72 -2.83
N ALA A 278 15.46 -2.37 -2.62
CA ALA A 278 14.53 -2.13 -1.53
C ALA A 278 14.59 -3.21 -0.44
N PRO A 279 14.12 -2.92 0.79
CA PRO A 279 13.84 -3.96 1.78
C PRO A 279 12.88 -5.00 1.25
N SER A 280 13.15 -6.28 1.53
CA SER A 280 12.26 -7.35 1.05
C SER A 280 10.87 -7.26 1.69
N LEU A 281 9.82 -7.63 0.94
CA LEU A 281 8.46 -7.69 1.49
C LEU A 281 8.35 -8.67 2.68
N ALA A 282 9.22 -9.68 2.75
CA ALA A 282 9.29 -10.61 3.88
C ALA A 282 9.90 -9.97 5.13
N PHE A 283 10.90 -9.10 4.95
CA PHE A 283 11.47 -8.29 6.03
C PHE A 283 10.41 -7.31 6.56
N LEU A 284 9.78 -6.53 5.68
CA LEU A 284 8.74 -5.56 6.05
C LEU A 284 7.58 -6.23 6.79
N ARG A 285 7.09 -7.37 6.31
CA ARG A 285 5.97 -8.10 6.95
C ARG A 285 6.26 -8.53 8.39
N ARG A 286 7.51 -8.82 8.73
CA ARG A 286 7.92 -9.30 10.06
C ARG A 286 8.30 -8.16 11.02
N ARG A 287 8.28 -6.91 10.56
CA ARG A 287 8.66 -5.74 11.35
C ARG A 287 7.61 -5.48 12.44
N ALA A 288 8.00 -5.73 13.69
CA ALA A 288 7.20 -5.47 14.88
C ALA A 288 7.69 -4.18 15.57
N PRO A 289 6.89 -3.57 16.47
CA PRO A 289 7.35 -2.46 17.29
C PRO A 289 8.56 -2.89 18.13
N ASP A 290 9.63 -2.10 18.10
CA ASP A 290 10.82 -2.34 18.91
C ASP A 290 10.55 -1.88 20.36
N LEU A 291 9.88 -2.74 21.12
CA LEU A 291 9.41 -2.43 22.49
C LEU A 291 10.50 -2.57 23.55
N VAL A 292 11.64 -3.19 23.21
CA VAL A 292 12.69 -3.57 24.16
C VAL A 292 14.01 -3.27 23.49
N GLY A 293 14.45 -2.01 23.58
CA GLY A 293 15.68 -1.54 22.94
C GLY A 293 16.83 -2.55 23.05
N GLY A 294 17.16 -3.18 21.93
CA GLY A 294 18.37 -3.96 21.71
C GLY A 294 18.52 -5.27 22.49
N ALA A 295 18.07 -6.38 21.90
CA ALA A 295 18.60 -7.71 22.23
C ALA A 295 18.63 -8.65 21.01
N GLN A 296 19.29 -8.27 19.91
CA GLN A 296 19.76 -9.26 18.92
C GLN A 296 21.16 -8.95 18.40
N ASN A 297 21.98 -10.01 18.40
CA ASN A 297 23.32 -10.15 17.86
C ASN A 297 23.39 -9.75 16.37
N ASP A 298 24.57 -9.30 15.93
CA ASP A 298 25.01 -9.11 14.52
C ASP A 298 23.88 -8.96 13.49
N VAL A 299 23.22 -7.81 13.48
CA VAL A 299 22.27 -7.46 12.40
C VAL A 299 23.06 -7.41 11.09
N PRO A 300 22.65 -8.14 10.04
CA PRO A 300 23.30 -8.09 8.74
C PRO A 300 23.42 -6.64 8.25
N PRO A 301 24.56 -6.21 7.67
CA PRO A 301 24.78 -4.80 7.28
C PRO A 301 23.68 -4.21 6.38
N ASN A 302 23.06 -5.03 5.55
CA ASN A 302 21.92 -4.65 4.70
C ASN A 302 20.64 -4.37 5.52
N GLU A 303 20.37 -5.14 6.58
CA GLU A 303 19.22 -4.91 7.45
C GLU A 303 19.39 -3.68 8.34
N ALA A 304 20.62 -3.40 8.79
CA ALA A 304 20.93 -2.17 9.52
C ALA A 304 20.67 -0.92 8.66
N ALA A 305 21.12 -0.94 7.39
CA ALA A 305 20.83 0.14 6.45
C ALA A 305 19.33 0.30 6.16
N TRP A 306 18.59 -0.81 6.06
CA TRP A 306 17.13 -0.76 5.92
C TRP A 306 16.44 -0.19 7.15
N ASN A 307 16.91 -0.51 8.36
CA ASN A 307 16.34 0.05 9.59
C ASN A 307 16.47 1.57 9.62
N SER A 308 17.67 2.10 9.35
CA SER A 308 17.89 3.55 9.30
C SER A 308 17.05 4.23 8.22
N LEU A 309 16.90 3.60 7.04
CA LEU A 309 16.04 4.11 5.98
C LEU A 309 14.56 4.16 6.40
N LEU A 310 14.05 3.09 7.01
CA LEU A 310 12.65 2.99 7.41
C LEU A 310 12.32 3.94 8.57
N GLU A 311 13.25 4.14 9.49
CA GLU A 311 13.14 5.12 10.57
C GLU A 311 13.06 6.55 10.00
N ALA A 312 13.98 6.93 9.10
CA ALA A 312 13.94 8.22 8.41
C ALA A 312 12.68 8.41 7.55
N TYR A 313 12.12 7.32 7.02
CA TYR A 313 10.86 7.33 6.27
C TYR A 313 9.61 7.41 7.16
N GLY A 314 9.75 7.20 8.47
CA GLY A 314 8.63 7.16 9.43
C GLY A 314 7.83 5.85 9.40
N TYR A 315 8.44 4.74 8.97
CA TYR A 315 7.82 3.41 8.93
C TYR A 315 8.36 2.51 10.05
N ALA A 316 7.70 2.57 11.20
CA ALA A 316 8.17 1.94 12.42
C ALA A 316 7.83 0.44 12.49
N TRP A 317 6.59 0.03 12.20
CA TRP A 317 6.14 -1.37 12.20
C TRP A 317 5.08 -1.60 11.11
N THR A 318 4.72 -2.87 10.88
CA THR A 318 3.67 -3.25 9.93
C THR A 318 2.39 -3.61 10.67
N ASP A 319 1.32 -2.84 10.47
CA ASP A 319 0.01 -3.11 11.07
C ASP A 319 -0.96 -3.91 10.16
N ASP A 320 -2.21 -4.09 10.60
CA ASP A 320 -3.23 -4.83 9.85
C ASP A 320 -3.59 -4.17 8.50
N LEU A 321 -3.66 -2.82 8.47
CA LEU A 321 -3.92 -2.09 7.24
C LEU A 321 -2.74 -2.29 6.28
N ASP A 322 -1.52 -2.18 6.78
CA ASP A 322 -0.29 -2.41 6.01
C ASP A 322 -0.24 -3.81 5.40
N GLN A 323 -0.62 -4.85 6.15
CA GLN A 323 -0.65 -6.21 5.61
C GLN A 323 -1.66 -6.35 4.45
N ILE A 324 -2.83 -5.74 4.58
CA ILE A 324 -3.85 -5.74 3.52
C ILE A 324 -3.37 -4.97 2.30
N LEU A 325 -2.78 -3.78 2.51
CA LEU A 325 -2.21 -2.96 1.44
C LEU A 325 -1.05 -3.68 0.75
N MET A 326 -0.15 -4.32 1.50
CA MET A 326 0.95 -5.13 0.95
C MET A 326 0.43 -6.26 0.05
N ASN A 327 -0.62 -6.96 0.47
CA ASN A 327 -1.26 -7.99 -0.34
C ASN A 327 -1.93 -7.40 -1.58
N GLY A 328 -2.53 -6.22 -1.47
CA GLY A 328 -3.08 -5.47 -2.62
C GLY A 328 -2.00 -5.09 -3.63
N VAL A 329 -0.87 -4.56 -3.16
CA VAL A 329 0.29 -4.22 -4.01
C VAL A 329 0.85 -5.46 -4.71
N LYS A 330 0.96 -6.60 -4.01
CA LYS A 330 1.38 -7.88 -4.63
C LYS A 330 0.44 -8.34 -5.74
N ARG A 331 -0.88 -8.19 -5.55
CA ARG A 331 -1.91 -8.58 -6.54
C ARG A 331 -2.09 -7.56 -7.66
N GLY A 332 -1.73 -6.30 -7.42
CA GLY A 332 -1.93 -5.18 -8.33
C GLY A 332 -3.30 -4.48 -8.20
N PHE A 333 -4.13 -4.87 -7.23
CA PHE A 333 -5.42 -4.25 -6.93
C PHE A 333 -5.78 -4.40 -5.45
N PHE A 334 -6.62 -3.51 -4.91
CA PHE A 334 -7.10 -3.57 -3.53
C PHE A 334 -8.47 -4.23 -3.45
N ASP A 335 -8.72 -4.90 -2.31
CA ASP A 335 -10.05 -5.36 -1.91
C ASP A 335 -10.70 -4.22 -1.11
N PRO A 336 -11.73 -3.53 -1.64
CA PRO A 336 -12.28 -2.35 -0.98
C PRO A 336 -12.86 -2.65 0.41
N GLU A 337 -13.51 -3.79 0.60
CA GLU A 337 -14.14 -4.14 1.87
C GLU A 337 -13.09 -4.42 2.95
N ALA A 338 -12.03 -5.17 2.59
CA ALA A 338 -10.94 -5.44 3.51
C ALA A 338 -10.18 -4.16 3.91
N VAL A 339 -9.88 -3.28 2.92
CA VAL A 339 -9.22 -2.00 3.16
C VAL A 339 -10.09 -1.08 4.00
N LYS A 340 -11.39 -0.98 3.74
CA LYS A 340 -12.31 -0.18 4.56
C LYS A 340 -12.38 -0.66 6.00
N LYS A 341 -12.48 -1.98 6.21
CA LYS A 341 -12.53 -2.56 7.55
C LYS A 341 -11.28 -2.22 8.37
N ALA A 342 -10.08 -2.42 7.82
CA ALA A 342 -8.84 -2.09 8.53
C ALA A 342 -8.58 -0.57 8.59
N GLY A 343 -8.92 0.15 7.53
CA GLY A 343 -8.83 1.61 7.46
C GLY A 343 -9.69 2.31 8.52
N LYS A 344 -10.87 1.75 8.84
CA LYS A 344 -11.70 2.23 9.95
C LYS A 344 -10.97 2.14 11.31
N VAL A 345 -10.24 1.06 11.58
CA VAL A 345 -9.48 0.91 12.82
C VAL A 345 -8.40 2.00 12.94
N VAL A 346 -7.70 2.28 11.84
CA VAL A 346 -6.71 3.37 11.79
C VAL A 346 -7.38 4.74 11.90
N HIS A 347 -8.53 4.93 11.24
CA HIS A 347 -9.33 6.15 11.35
C HIS A 347 -9.74 6.44 12.80
N ASP A 348 -10.33 5.45 13.48
CA ASP A 348 -10.79 5.59 14.86
C ASP A 348 -9.59 5.93 15.79
N LYS A 349 -8.41 5.33 15.56
CA LYS A 349 -7.16 5.68 16.25
C LYS A 349 -6.69 7.11 15.96
N VAL A 350 -6.72 7.54 14.70
CA VAL A 350 -6.32 8.91 14.30
C VAL A 350 -7.27 9.94 14.91
N VAL A 351 -8.58 9.69 14.89
CA VAL A 351 -9.57 10.59 15.50
C VAL A 351 -9.35 10.69 17.00
N ALA A 352 -9.08 9.57 17.68
CA ALA A 352 -8.69 9.57 19.09
C ALA A 352 -7.37 10.33 19.33
N SER A 353 -6.33 10.07 18.53
CA SER A 353 -5.02 10.74 18.62
C SER A 353 -5.09 12.25 18.35
N LYS A 354 -5.95 12.70 17.42
CA LYS A 354 -6.18 14.14 17.15
C LYS A 354 -7.00 14.80 18.26
N ALA A 355 -7.95 14.08 18.85
CA ALA A 355 -8.59 14.53 20.09
C ALA A 355 -7.55 14.62 21.24
N ASP A 356 -6.49 13.81 21.17
CA ASP A 356 -5.30 13.76 22.03
C ASP A 356 -4.11 14.61 21.56
N GLY A 357 -4.24 15.56 20.62
CA GLY A 357 -3.07 16.26 20.04
C GLY A 357 -2.16 16.99 21.05
N ALA A 358 -2.66 17.24 22.27
CA ALA A 358 -1.86 17.75 23.39
C ALA A 358 -0.96 16.68 24.05
N PHE A 359 -1.26 15.39 23.91
CA PHE A 359 -0.52 14.26 24.47
C PHE A 359 0.74 13.98 23.67
N GLU A 360 0.65 13.82 22.34
CA GLU A 360 1.86 13.66 21.49
C GLU A 360 2.80 14.87 21.56
N SER A 361 2.29 16.11 21.60
CA SER A 361 3.13 17.31 21.75
C SER A 361 3.87 17.36 23.09
N ALA A 362 3.38 16.69 24.14
CA ALA A 362 4.10 16.57 25.40
C ALA A 362 5.21 15.52 25.34
N TRP A 363 5.04 14.48 24.51
CA TRP A 363 6.03 13.42 24.29
C TRP A 363 7.15 13.81 23.33
N SER A 364 6.93 14.75 22.40
CA SER A 364 8.02 15.25 21.53
C SER A 364 9.15 15.89 22.34
N ALA A 365 8.82 16.56 23.46
CA ALA A 365 9.82 17.14 24.37
C ALA A 365 10.68 16.08 25.08
N TYR A 366 10.18 14.85 25.24
CA TYR A 366 10.94 13.71 25.77
C TYR A 366 11.89 13.10 24.73
N HIS A 367 11.50 13.08 23.45
CA HIS A 367 12.27 12.44 22.38
C HIS A 367 13.24 13.37 21.64
N ASP A 368 12.91 14.67 21.53
CA ASP A 368 13.61 15.61 20.64
C ASP A 368 14.68 16.46 21.34
N SER A 369 15.03 16.13 22.60
CA SER A 369 15.95 16.92 23.41
C SER A 369 16.79 16.06 24.35
N PHE A 370 18.08 16.39 24.45
CA PHE A 370 18.99 15.90 25.51
C PHE A 370 19.25 16.95 26.59
N ALA A 371 18.47 18.02 26.63
CA ALA A 371 18.59 19.03 27.68
C ALA A 371 18.20 18.46 29.05
N ASP A 372 18.77 19.00 30.12
CA ASP A 372 18.41 18.64 31.50
C ASP A 372 17.10 19.34 31.91
N ASN A 373 16.00 18.94 31.28
CA ASN A 373 14.65 19.51 31.45
C ASN A 373 13.63 18.47 31.91
N GLY A 374 14.08 17.38 32.55
CA GLY A 374 13.23 16.23 32.90
C GLY A 374 11.98 16.59 33.73
N ASN A 375 12.06 17.59 34.59
CA ASN A 375 10.90 18.05 35.36
C ASN A 375 9.83 18.72 34.47
N GLU A 376 10.25 19.58 33.53
CA GLU A 376 9.33 20.28 32.62
C GLU A 376 8.64 19.29 31.66
N VAL A 377 9.40 18.29 31.19
CA VAL A 377 8.87 17.22 30.34
C VAL A 377 7.82 16.40 31.09
N LEU A 378 8.12 15.96 32.32
CA LEU A 378 7.18 15.18 33.13
C LEU A 378 5.95 15.98 33.52
N ASP A 379 6.09 17.27 33.85
CA ASP A 379 4.93 18.14 34.13
C ASP A 379 4.03 18.31 32.89
N GLY A 380 4.63 18.44 31.71
CA GLY A 380 3.90 18.48 30.44
C GLY A 380 3.14 17.20 30.13
N ILE A 381 3.79 16.04 30.30
CA ILE A 381 3.17 14.72 30.09
C ILE A 381 2.03 14.50 31.09
N TYR A 382 2.23 14.84 32.37
CA TYR A 382 1.20 14.72 33.41
C TYR A 382 -0.03 15.58 33.10
N ALA A 383 0.16 16.87 32.82
CA ALA A 383 -0.94 17.78 32.53
C ALA A 383 -1.74 17.32 31.31
N SER A 384 -1.05 16.79 30.30
CA SER A 384 -1.69 16.25 29.11
C SER A 384 -2.44 14.95 29.37
N PHE A 385 -1.85 14.04 30.15
CA PHE A 385 -2.48 12.79 30.56
C PHE A 385 -3.83 13.05 31.26
N ILE A 386 -3.85 13.95 32.25
CA ILE A 386 -5.06 14.26 33.04
C ILE A 386 -6.19 14.81 32.14
N LYS A 387 -5.84 15.63 31.14
CA LYS A 387 -6.81 16.25 30.22
C LYS A 387 -7.40 15.25 29.22
N ASN A 388 -6.62 14.25 28.83
CA ASN A 388 -6.90 13.35 27.70
C ASN A 388 -7.22 11.92 28.16
N VAL A 389 -7.43 11.72 29.45
CA VAL A 389 -7.58 10.42 30.09
C VAL A 389 -8.61 9.51 29.43
N GLN A 390 -9.65 10.05 28.80
CA GLN A 390 -10.74 9.32 28.10
C GLN A 390 -10.33 8.64 26.78
N TYR A 391 -9.13 8.94 26.24
CA TYR A 391 -8.64 8.36 24.97
C TYR A 391 -7.36 7.51 25.14
N ILE A 392 -6.71 7.57 26.30
CA ILE A 392 -5.47 6.83 26.61
C ILE A 392 -5.71 5.31 26.69
N SER A 393 -4.90 4.47 26.05
CA SER A 393 -5.06 3.00 26.12
C SER A 393 -4.46 2.41 27.41
N PRO A 394 -4.84 1.18 27.82
CA PRO A 394 -4.20 0.48 28.95
C PRO A 394 -2.67 0.36 28.84
N VAL A 395 -2.15 0.14 27.62
CA VAL A 395 -0.69 0.08 27.36
C VAL A 395 -0.03 1.45 27.54
N ASN A 396 -0.65 2.52 27.05
CA ASN A 396 -0.11 3.87 27.19
C ASN A 396 -0.14 4.34 28.64
N LEU A 397 -1.20 4.01 29.39
CA LEU A 397 -1.23 4.19 30.84
C LEU A 397 -0.04 3.46 31.49
N ASN A 398 0.17 2.18 31.16
CA ASN A 398 1.27 1.38 31.71
C ASN A 398 2.64 2.05 31.48
N GLY A 399 2.95 2.40 30.23
CA GLY A 399 4.22 3.03 29.89
C GLY A 399 4.42 4.37 30.59
N THR A 400 3.37 5.19 30.70
CA THR A 400 3.47 6.50 31.36
C THR A 400 3.66 6.37 32.87
N VAL A 401 2.97 5.43 33.52
CA VAL A 401 3.12 5.14 34.96
C VAL A 401 4.52 4.63 35.26
N ALA A 402 5.04 3.69 34.46
CA ALA A 402 6.39 3.15 34.60
C ALA A 402 7.44 4.26 34.47
N LEU A 403 7.34 5.11 33.45
CA LEU A 403 8.23 6.25 33.23
C LEU A 403 8.29 7.19 34.45
N PHE A 404 7.13 7.56 35.01
CA PHE A 404 7.08 8.45 36.17
C PHE A 404 7.69 7.82 37.41
N LYS A 405 7.54 6.50 37.61
CA LYS A 405 8.19 5.79 38.71
C LYS A 405 9.70 5.75 38.53
N GLU A 406 10.19 5.44 37.33
CA GLU A 406 11.61 5.37 37.01
C GLU A 406 12.31 6.72 37.17
N LEU A 407 11.63 7.81 36.82
CA LEU A 407 12.15 9.18 36.95
C LEU A 407 11.82 9.84 38.30
N GLY A 408 11.48 9.05 39.32
CA GLY A 408 11.40 9.51 40.71
C GLY A 408 10.13 10.28 41.09
N ARG A 409 9.04 10.14 40.31
CA ARG A 409 7.72 10.75 40.55
C ARG A 409 6.61 9.71 40.81
N PRO A 410 6.77 8.77 41.76
CA PRO A 410 5.79 7.71 42.02
C PRO A 410 4.44 8.23 42.56
N VAL A 411 4.43 9.40 43.22
CA VAL A 411 3.19 10.03 43.72
C VAL A 411 2.29 10.44 42.55
N GLN A 412 2.84 11.12 41.54
CA GLN A 412 2.08 11.50 40.34
C GLN A 412 1.69 10.28 39.51
N ALA A 413 2.54 9.25 39.45
CA ALA A 413 2.20 7.99 38.79
C ALA A 413 0.93 7.36 39.39
N LYS A 414 0.81 7.37 40.73
CA LYS A 414 -0.38 6.89 41.42
C LYS A 414 -1.61 7.76 41.13
N GLU A 415 -1.48 9.08 41.18
CA GLU A 415 -2.58 10.00 40.86
C GLU A 415 -3.13 9.78 39.44
N MET A 416 -2.25 9.48 38.49
CA MET A 416 -2.65 9.16 37.11
C MET A 416 -3.48 7.88 37.03
N VAL A 417 -3.09 6.81 37.73
CA VAL A 417 -3.87 5.56 37.79
C VAL A 417 -5.24 5.80 38.40
N ASP A 418 -5.29 6.52 39.54
CA ASP A 418 -6.53 6.83 40.24
C ASP A 418 -7.47 7.67 39.36
N HIS A 419 -6.94 8.69 38.67
CA HIS A 419 -7.70 9.52 37.73
C HIS A 419 -8.20 8.72 36.54
N TYR A 420 -7.37 7.81 36.01
CA TYR A 420 -7.75 6.94 34.91
C TYR A 420 -8.93 6.03 35.28
N MET A 421 -8.88 5.37 36.45
CA MET A 421 -9.97 4.50 36.90
C MET A 421 -11.27 5.25 37.18
N LYS A 422 -11.16 6.49 37.66
CA LYS A 422 -12.31 7.34 37.97
C LYS A 422 -13.01 7.87 36.72
N GLU A 423 -12.26 8.38 35.75
CA GLU A 423 -12.83 9.06 34.58
C GLU A 423 -13.20 8.09 33.45
N ARG A 424 -12.57 6.90 33.38
CA ARG A 424 -12.92 5.86 32.40
C ARG A 424 -14.15 5.09 32.85
N GLN A 425 -15.28 5.37 32.19
CA GLN A 425 -16.57 4.68 32.40
C GLN A 425 -16.86 3.68 31.27
N GLU A 426 -15.91 2.79 31.02
CA GLU A 426 -15.98 1.80 29.94
C GLU A 426 -16.79 0.55 30.34
N PRO A 427 -17.24 -0.27 29.38
CA PRO A 427 -17.86 -1.57 29.66
C PRO A 427 -16.92 -2.52 30.43
N ARG A 428 -17.48 -3.45 31.21
CA ARG A 428 -16.71 -4.40 32.05
C ARG A 428 -15.56 -5.09 31.30
N GLY A 429 -15.78 -5.56 30.06
CA GLY A 429 -14.75 -6.23 29.27
C GLY A 429 -13.56 -5.36 28.88
N PHE A 430 -13.66 -4.02 28.96
CA PHE A 430 -12.51 -3.13 28.79
C PHE A 430 -11.52 -3.25 29.95
N PHE A 431 -12.02 -3.52 31.16
CA PHE A 431 -11.19 -3.67 32.36
C PHE A 431 -10.69 -5.10 32.55
N ASP A 432 -11.14 -6.03 31.71
CA ASP A 432 -10.63 -7.39 31.70
C ASP A 432 -9.33 -7.45 30.91
N LEU A 433 -8.20 -7.45 31.62
CA LEU A 433 -6.89 -7.54 31.00
C LEU A 433 -6.64 -8.91 30.37
N ASP A 434 -7.32 -9.98 30.79
CA ASP A 434 -7.14 -11.31 30.19
C ASP A 434 -7.80 -11.39 28.80
N GLU A 435 -8.87 -10.62 28.57
CA GLU A 435 -9.50 -10.46 27.25
C GLU A 435 -8.83 -9.38 26.39
N TYR A 436 -7.91 -8.60 26.94
CA TYR A 436 -7.25 -7.50 26.24
C TYR A 436 -6.14 -8.01 25.30
N PRO A 437 -6.17 -7.75 23.98
CA PRO A 437 -5.20 -8.29 23.01
C PRO A 437 -3.73 -7.94 23.25
N PHE A 438 -3.44 -6.96 24.11
CA PHE A 438 -2.09 -6.49 24.43
C PHE A 438 -1.77 -6.59 25.94
N ALA A 439 -2.42 -7.52 26.65
CA ALA A 439 -2.25 -7.74 28.08
C ALA A 439 -0.79 -7.89 28.51
N ASP A 440 0.03 -8.56 27.68
CA ASP A 440 1.46 -8.80 27.93
C ASP A 440 2.26 -7.49 28.06
N ASN A 441 1.76 -6.39 27.49
CA ASN A 441 2.41 -5.07 27.55
C ASN A 441 1.95 -4.22 28.75
N VAL A 442 1.04 -4.73 29.59
CA VAL A 442 0.59 -4.07 30.83
C VAL A 442 1.30 -4.75 32.00
N THR A 443 2.50 -4.27 32.31
CA THR A 443 3.45 -4.92 33.24
C THR A 443 3.55 -4.25 34.61
N ASP A 444 3.13 -2.99 34.75
CA ASP A 444 3.21 -2.23 35.98
C ASP A 444 2.24 -2.80 37.04
N PRO A 445 2.72 -3.16 38.25
CA PRO A 445 1.89 -3.79 39.27
C PRO A 445 0.70 -2.93 39.74
N ASP A 446 0.86 -1.61 39.82
CA ASP A 446 -0.21 -0.73 40.31
C ASP A 446 -1.32 -0.60 39.26
N VAL A 447 -0.94 -0.59 37.97
CA VAL A 447 -1.90 -0.60 36.86
C VAL A 447 -2.70 -1.90 36.83
N ARG A 448 -2.03 -3.06 36.91
CA ARG A 448 -2.73 -4.36 36.93
C ARG A 448 -3.68 -4.48 38.11
N ALA A 449 -3.23 -4.11 39.31
CA ALA A 449 -4.06 -4.14 40.51
C ALA A 449 -5.29 -3.22 40.39
N ALA A 450 -5.14 -2.04 39.77
CA ALA A 450 -6.25 -1.12 39.57
C ALA A 450 -7.29 -1.65 38.56
N PHE A 451 -6.84 -2.30 37.47
CA PHE A 451 -7.74 -2.97 36.51
C PHE A 451 -8.49 -4.15 37.16
N GLU A 452 -7.79 -5.00 37.91
CA GLU A 452 -8.40 -6.12 38.64
C GLU A 452 -9.45 -5.64 39.65
N ALA A 453 -9.14 -4.59 40.42
CA ALA A 453 -10.09 -4.00 41.36
C ALA A 453 -11.33 -3.45 40.65
N ARG A 454 -11.15 -2.74 39.53
CA ARG A 454 -12.25 -2.18 38.74
C ARG A 454 -13.12 -3.26 38.11
N LEU A 455 -12.52 -4.34 37.63
CA LEU A 455 -13.21 -5.51 37.09
C LEU A 455 -14.06 -6.21 38.16
N ALA A 456 -13.55 -6.31 39.39
CA ALA A 456 -14.27 -6.88 40.53
C ALA A 456 -15.47 -6.02 40.99
N GLU A 457 -15.38 -4.70 40.87
CA GLU A 457 -16.46 -3.75 41.23
C GLU A 457 -17.58 -3.64 40.19
N ALA A 458 -17.29 -3.88 38.90
CA ALA A 458 -18.27 -3.73 37.83
C ALA A 458 -19.26 -4.92 37.83
N PRO A 459 -20.59 -4.72 37.96
CA PRO A 459 -21.54 -5.83 37.89
C PRO A 459 -21.50 -6.51 36.52
N GLU A 460 -21.48 -7.83 36.52
CA GLU A 460 -21.49 -8.65 35.31
C GLU A 460 -22.86 -8.52 34.60
N ALA A 461 -22.93 -7.66 33.59
CA ALA A 461 -24.13 -7.49 32.77
C ALA A 461 -24.17 -8.59 31.70
N HIS A 462 -24.71 -9.75 32.06
CA HIS A 462 -25.02 -10.80 31.09
C HIS A 462 -26.17 -10.33 30.18
N ASP A 463 -25.99 -10.39 28.85
CA ASP A 463 -27.09 -10.17 27.90
C ASP A 463 -28.07 -11.35 27.98
N VAL A 464 -29.04 -11.24 28.89
CA VAL A 464 -30.08 -12.24 29.14
C VAL A 464 -30.83 -12.60 27.85
N LYS A 465 -30.99 -11.67 26.89
CA LYS A 465 -31.65 -11.96 25.60
C LYS A 465 -30.77 -12.86 24.73
N ALA A 466 -29.47 -12.58 24.67
CA ALA A 466 -28.51 -13.41 23.95
C ALA A 466 -28.43 -14.82 24.54
N VAL A 467 -28.38 -14.92 25.88
CA VAL A 467 -28.41 -16.21 26.60
C VAL A 467 -29.73 -16.95 26.31
N LEU A 468 -30.88 -16.29 26.44
CA LEU A 468 -32.19 -16.90 26.15
C LEU A 468 -32.35 -17.31 24.68
N SER A 469 -31.60 -16.71 23.77
CA SER A 469 -31.61 -17.02 22.34
C SER A 469 -30.74 -18.23 21.98
N SER A 470 -29.62 -18.45 22.68
CA SER A 470 -28.64 -19.49 22.38
C SER A 470 -29.01 -20.87 22.93
N ILE A 471 -29.84 -20.94 23.99
CA ILE A 471 -30.22 -22.19 24.69
C ILE A 471 -31.02 -23.23 23.87
N LYS A 472 -31.29 -22.98 22.58
CA LYS A 472 -32.00 -23.93 21.71
C LYS A 472 -31.11 -25.09 21.25
N GLY A 473 -29.79 -24.88 21.16
CA GLY A 473 -28.82 -25.87 20.69
C GLY A 473 -28.17 -26.71 21.79
N GLY A 474 -28.55 -26.48 23.04
CA GLY A 474 -27.86 -26.92 24.24
C GLY A 474 -27.65 -25.73 25.20
N TRP A 475 -27.40 -26.01 26.47
CA TRP A 475 -27.19 -24.99 27.51
C TRP A 475 -26.04 -25.39 28.42
N THR A 476 -25.33 -24.40 28.95
CA THR A 476 -24.30 -24.58 29.98
C THR A 476 -24.91 -24.39 31.38
N GLU A 477 -24.24 -24.84 32.43
CA GLU A 477 -24.66 -24.57 33.82
C GLU A 477 -24.70 -23.06 34.11
N GLU A 478 -23.75 -22.31 33.55
CA GLU A 478 -23.70 -20.85 33.62
C GLU A 478 -24.93 -20.19 32.96
N ALA A 479 -25.32 -20.63 31.76
CA ALA A 479 -26.51 -20.12 31.09
C ALA A 479 -27.79 -20.38 31.91
N ILE A 480 -27.88 -21.54 32.59
CA ILE A 480 -28.99 -21.83 33.51
C ILE A 480 -28.95 -20.89 34.72
N ALA A 481 -27.77 -20.70 35.33
CA ALA A 481 -27.63 -19.85 36.51
C ALA A 481 -28.02 -18.39 36.21
N ILE A 482 -27.62 -17.85 35.06
CA ILE A 482 -27.98 -16.50 34.61
C ILE A 482 -29.50 -16.38 34.44
N LEU A 483 -30.13 -17.32 33.73
CA LEU A 483 -31.58 -17.27 33.50
C LEU A 483 -32.39 -17.50 34.78
N ALA A 484 -31.91 -18.35 35.68
CA ALA A 484 -32.58 -18.64 36.95
C ALA A 484 -32.50 -17.48 37.95
N THR A 485 -31.46 -16.65 37.88
CA THR A 485 -31.28 -15.48 38.77
C THR A 485 -31.85 -14.19 38.20
N THR A 486 -32.10 -14.12 36.89
CA THR A 486 -32.73 -12.98 36.19
C THR A 486 -34.05 -12.57 36.87
N SER A 487 -34.29 -11.27 37.04
CA SER A 487 -35.49 -10.75 37.69
C SER A 487 -36.74 -10.86 36.79
N PRO A 488 -37.94 -11.05 37.36
CA PRO A 488 -39.20 -11.00 36.60
C PRO A 488 -39.40 -9.68 35.82
N GLU A 489 -38.89 -8.56 36.32
CA GLU A 489 -38.90 -7.24 35.68
C GLU A 489 -38.09 -7.25 34.38
N GLU A 490 -36.88 -7.83 34.40
CA GLU A 490 -36.02 -7.89 33.23
C GLU A 490 -36.62 -8.80 32.16
N TYR A 491 -37.20 -9.94 32.55
CA TYR A 491 -38.00 -10.77 31.63
C TYR A 491 -39.16 -9.98 31.01
N ALA A 492 -39.90 -9.21 31.81
CA ALA A 492 -41.01 -8.41 31.30
C ALA A 492 -40.53 -7.34 30.29
N LYS A 493 -39.42 -6.67 30.59
CA LYS A 493 -38.78 -5.69 29.69
C LYS A 493 -38.35 -6.33 28.37
N ILE A 494 -37.66 -7.47 28.42
CA ILE A 494 -37.24 -8.22 27.24
C ILE A 494 -38.46 -8.60 26.40
N PHE A 495 -39.51 -9.17 26.98
CA PHE A 495 -40.68 -9.60 26.19
C PHE A 495 -41.49 -8.43 25.63
N LYS A 496 -41.55 -7.28 26.31
CA LYS A 496 -42.22 -6.06 25.79
C LYS A 496 -41.43 -5.40 24.65
N ALA A 497 -40.11 -5.53 24.67
CA ALA A 497 -39.24 -4.98 23.64
C ALA A 497 -39.28 -5.75 22.29
N HIS A 498 -39.92 -6.93 22.25
CA HIS A 498 -39.91 -7.79 21.06
C HIS A 498 -41.33 -8.20 20.63
N SER A 499 -41.50 -8.50 19.34
CA SER A 499 -42.79 -8.93 18.78
C SER A 499 -42.61 -10.02 17.71
N GLY A 500 -43.72 -10.50 17.13
CA GLY A 500 -43.67 -11.43 16.00
C GLY A 500 -42.99 -12.78 16.32
N GLN A 501 -42.15 -13.25 15.40
CA GLN A 501 -41.47 -14.55 15.49
C GLN A 501 -40.41 -14.58 16.61
N GLU A 502 -39.73 -13.47 16.85
CA GLU A 502 -38.67 -13.36 17.86
C GLU A 502 -39.23 -13.52 19.28
N LEU A 503 -40.32 -12.83 19.61
CA LEU A 503 -41.02 -13.00 20.88
C LEU A 503 -41.48 -14.45 21.10
N ARG A 504 -42.02 -15.09 20.06
CA ARG A 504 -42.44 -16.50 20.14
C ARG A 504 -41.26 -17.42 20.42
N ARG A 505 -40.09 -17.15 19.82
CA ARG A 505 -38.86 -17.90 20.05
C ARG A 505 -38.37 -17.75 21.49
N LEU A 506 -38.26 -16.51 21.98
CA LEU A 506 -37.81 -16.22 23.34
C LEU A 506 -38.70 -16.90 24.39
N LEU A 507 -40.03 -16.80 24.24
CA LEU A 507 -40.98 -17.48 25.12
C LEU A 507 -40.89 -19.01 25.02
N SER A 508 -40.72 -19.56 23.81
CA SER A 508 -40.56 -21.01 23.64
C SER A 508 -39.28 -21.53 24.30
N ASN A 509 -38.18 -20.79 24.20
CA ASN A 509 -36.90 -21.12 24.82
C ASN A 509 -37.00 -21.02 26.34
N ALA A 510 -37.69 -20.02 26.88
CA ALA A 510 -37.89 -19.87 28.32
C ALA A 510 -38.78 -20.98 28.92
N PHE A 511 -39.83 -21.40 28.21
CA PHE A 511 -40.76 -22.45 28.66
C PHE A 511 -40.34 -23.88 28.27
N GLN A 512 -39.17 -24.08 27.64
CA GLN A 512 -38.72 -25.43 27.31
C GLN A 512 -38.41 -26.25 28.57
N PHE A 513 -37.99 -25.58 29.65
CA PHE A 513 -37.61 -26.23 30.92
C PHE A 513 -38.81 -26.86 31.65
N ASP A 514 -40.05 -26.40 31.42
CA ASP A 514 -41.26 -27.05 31.96
C ASP A 514 -41.48 -28.46 31.38
N ARG A 515 -40.85 -28.79 30.25
CA ARG A 515 -41.03 -30.08 29.55
C ARG A 515 -39.98 -31.12 29.95
N ILE A 516 -39.05 -30.77 30.83
CA ILE A 516 -37.95 -31.64 31.26
C ILE A 516 -38.41 -32.46 32.47
N SER A 517 -38.42 -33.79 32.36
CA SER A 517 -38.86 -34.70 33.44
C SER A 517 -37.93 -34.69 34.66
N ASN A 518 -36.62 -34.50 34.46
CA ASN A 518 -35.59 -34.47 35.50
C ASN A 518 -34.95 -33.08 35.66
N ALA A 519 -35.76 -32.01 35.72
CA ALA A 519 -35.26 -30.65 35.82
C ALA A 519 -34.59 -30.35 37.19
N THR A 520 -33.45 -29.66 37.18
CA THR A 520 -32.83 -29.10 38.40
C THR A 520 -33.69 -27.98 38.98
N ASP A 521 -33.47 -27.60 40.24
CA ASP A 521 -34.25 -26.52 40.87
C ASP A 521 -34.07 -25.19 40.15
N GLN A 522 -32.85 -24.89 39.66
CA GLN A 522 -32.59 -23.73 38.82
C GLN A 522 -33.35 -23.79 37.48
N MET A 523 -33.46 -24.95 36.84
CA MET A 523 -34.25 -25.12 35.61
C MET A 523 -35.75 -24.90 35.87
N LYS A 524 -36.26 -25.29 37.04
CA LYS A 524 -37.66 -25.05 37.43
C LYS A 524 -37.93 -23.58 37.76
N GLU A 525 -36.93 -22.86 38.24
CA GLU A 525 -37.03 -21.44 38.60
C GLU A 525 -37.22 -20.52 37.38
N ILE A 526 -36.56 -20.82 36.26
CA ILE A 526 -36.64 -20.04 35.00
C ILE A 526 -38.10 -19.80 34.55
N PRO A 527 -38.92 -20.84 34.29
CA PRO A 527 -40.29 -20.64 33.85
C PRO A 527 -41.21 -20.03 34.93
N GLN A 528 -40.88 -20.17 36.23
CA GLN A 528 -41.61 -19.49 37.31
C GLN A 528 -41.42 -17.98 37.26
N ARG A 529 -40.18 -17.52 37.08
CA ARG A 529 -39.84 -16.09 36.95
C ARG A 529 -40.36 -15.48 35.67
N VAL A 530 -40.33 -16.23 34.57
CA VAL A 530 -40.95 -15.84 33.30
C VAL A 530 -42.46 -15.63 33.47
N ARG A 531 -43.16 -16.54 34.19
CA ARG A 531 -44.59 -16.36 34.53
C ARG A 531 -44.83 -15.13 35.41
N ALA A 532 -43.96 -14.85 36.38
CA ALA A 532 -44.05 -13.64 37.20
C ALA A 532 -43.84 -12.36 36.36
N GLY A 533 -42.96 -12.37 35.36
CA GLY A 533 -42.80 -11.26 34.41
C GLY A 533 -44.01 -11.09 33.51
N LEU A 534 -44.54 -12.20 32.96
CA LEU A 534 -45.78 -12.19 32.18
C LEU A 534 -47.00 -11.74 33.00
N MET A 535 -47.05 -12.04 34.30
CA MET A 535 -48.10 -11.55 35.21
C MET A 535 -48.14 -10.03 35.24
N LYS A 536 -46.97 -9.39 35.31
CA LYS A 536 -46.85 -7.92 35.26
C LYS A 536 -47.34 -7.37 33.92
N ILE A 537 -46.90 -7.94 32.80
CA ILE A 537 -47.38 -7.56 31.46
C ILE A 537 -48.91 -7.71 31.36
N GLY A 538 -49.45 -8.79 31.95
CA GLY A 538 -50.87 -9.08 31.96
C GLY A 538 -51.71 -8.08 32.77
N GLN A 539 -51.15 -7.52 33.84
CA GLN A 539 -51.80 -6.49 34.66
C GLN A 539 -51.91 -5.13 33.94
N GLU A 540 -51.14 -4.90 32.87
CA GLU A 540 -51.13 -3.60 32.17
C GLU A 540 -52.39 -3.34 31.34
N SER A 541 -53.09 -4.38 30.84
CA SER A 541 -54.31 -4.20 30.05
C SER A 541 -55.13 -5.49 29.93
N ALA A 542 -56.44 -5.37 29.72
CA ALA A 542 -57.34 -6.52 29.51
C ALA A 542 -56.92 -7.41 28.33
N ILE A 543 -56.38 -6.81 27.26
CA ILE A 543 -55.86 -7.57 26.11
C ILE A 543 -54.59 -8.35 26.46
N ASN A 544 -53.69 -7.78 27.28
CA ASN A 544 -52.50 -8.49 27.75
C ASN A 544 -52.85 -9.59 28.75
N ALA A 545 -53.81 -9.36 29.67
CA ALA A 545 -54.35 -10.40 30.55
C ALA A 545 -54.84 -11.62 29.75
N ARG A 546 -55.55 -11.40 28.63
CA ARG A 546 -55.96 -12.47 27.73
C ARG A 546 -54.78 -13.14 27.01
N ARG A 547 -53.75 -12.37 26.60
CA ARG A 547 -52.57 -12.89 25.89
C ARG A 547 -51.66 -13.75 26.76
N VAL A 548 -51.51 -13.43 28.04
CA VAL A 548 -50.62 -14.19 28.94
C VAL A 548 -51.27 -15.47 29.48
N LYS A 549 -52.61 -15.55 29.47
CA LYS A 549 -53.38 -16.74 29.87
C LYS A 549 -52.94 -18.02 29.17
N ARG A 550 -52.54 -17.95 27.90
CA ARG A 550 -52.05 -19.10 27.11
C ARG A 550 -50.74 -19.71 27.63
N PHE A 551 -50.04 -19.02 28.53
CA PHE A 551 -48.81 -19.48 29.18
C PHE A 551 -49.04 -19.91 30.64
N GLY A 552 -50.31 -20.09 31.04
CA GLY A 552 -50.69 -20.50 32.39
C GLY A 552 -50.70 -19.37 33.42
N VAL A 553 -50.72 -18.11 32.97
CA VAL A 553 -50.73 -16.93 33.86
C VAL A 553 -52.14 -16.37 33.97
N ASN A 554 -52.77 -16.49 35.15
CA ASN A 554 -54.10 -15.96 35.42
C ASN A 554 -54.00 -14.62 36.16
N VAL A 555 -54.35 -13.53 35.48
CA VAL A 555 -54.38 -12.18 36.06
C VAL A 555 -55.74 -11.94 36.72
N PRO A 556 -55.80 -11.58 38.02
CA PRO A 556 -57.05 -11.22 38.69
C PRO A 556 -57.75 -10.05 38.00
N PRO A 557 -59.10 -10.03 37.93
CA PRO A 557 -59.82 -8.87 37.44
C PRO A 557 -59.52 -7.65 38.33
N ALA A 558 -59.28 -6.50 37.69
CA ALA A 558 -59.04 -5.24 38.40
C ALA A 558 -60.24 -4.94 39.31
N GLN A 559 -60.01 -4.74 40.60
CA GLN A 559 -61.06 -4.28 41.52
C GLN A 559 -61.42 -2.84 41.13
N GLY A 560 -62.61 -2.66 40.54
CA GLY A 560 -63.19 -1.35 40.24
C GLY A 560 -63.59 -1.14 38.78
N ALA A 561 -64.71 -1.74 38.38
CA ALA A 561 -65.55 -1.20 37.31
C ALA A 561 -67.00 -1.43 37.74
N ASP A 562 -67.53 -0.44 38.46
CA ASP A 562 -68.92 -0.37 38.88
C ASP A 562 -69.86 -0.53 37.67
N MET A 563 -70.89 -1.35 37.86
CA MET A 563 -72.00 -1.47 36.93
C MET A 563 -72.83 -0.19 36.94
N ALA A 564 -72.62 0.64 35.92
CA ALA A 564 -73.56 1.67 35.52
C ALA A 564 -74.07 1.34 34.10
N HIS A 565 -75.09 0.48 34.01
CA HIS A 565 -76.01 0.47 32.87
C HIS A 565 -77.41 0.72 33.40
N GLY A 566 -77.93 1.88 32.99
CA GLY A 566 -79.26 2.36 33.32
C GLY A 566 -80.35 1.72 32.47
N LYS A 567 -81.53 1.71 33.08
CA LYS A 567 -82.89 1.88 32.53
C LYS A 567 -83.05 1.93 31.00
N GLU A 568 -83.75 0.93 30.49
CA GLU A 568 -85.01 1.08 29.73
C GLU A 568 -86.10 0.62 30.73
N ASP A 569 -87.22 1.28 31.04
CA ASP A 569 -88.16 2.11 30.26
C ASP A 569 -88.34 3.56 30.77
#